data_AF-A0A523ZUR6-F1
#
_entry.id   AF-A0A523ZUR6-F1
#
_cell.length_a   1.000
_cell.length_b   1.000
_cell.length_c   1.000
_cell.angle_alpha   90.00
_cell.angle_beta   90.00
_cell.angle_gamma   90.00
#
_symmetry.space_group_name_H-M   'P 1'
#
loop_
_entity.id
_entity.type
_entity.pdbx_description
1 polymer ?
#
loop_
_entity_poly.entity_id
_entity_poly.type
_entity_poly.pdbx_seq_one_letter_code
_entity_poly.pdbx_strand_id
1 'polypeptide(L)'
;TLLLFGAVLFGFHPKAPPNIPLAVIAIFLTMIALMAFGFVFAGICFMAKREHELSQVLWPVMVLFSGLAFPITNFPLWWKIIAWMIPVTHGVEITRNALLLGSSFSDPNILFGLGILVLQMIILLPIGTTLYTKMENVAKKKGTLGTY
;
A
#
# COMPACT_ATOMS: atom_id res chain seq x y z
N THR A 1 -16.73 14.13 -5.43
CA THR A 1 -18.16 14.02 -5.07
C THR A 1 -18.38 13.30 -3.75
N LEU A 2 -17.77 12.12 -3.50
CA LEU A 2 -17.89 11.40 -2.22
C LEU A 2 -17.43 12.18 -0.97
N LEU A 3 -16.36 12.97 -1.07
CA LEU A 3 -15.82 13.76 0.05
C LEU A 3 -16.73 14.91 0.49
N LEU A 4 -17.39 15.58 -0.47
CA LEU A 4 -18.36 16.65 -0.19
C LEU A 4 -19.62 16.10 0.49
N PHE A 5 -20.08 14.92 0.04
CA PHE A 5 -21.24 14.25 0.63
C PHE A 5 -20.96 13.79 2.08
N GLY A 6 -19.77 13.25 2.34
CA GLY A 6 -19.35 12.86 3.70
C GLY A 6 -19.19 14.03 4.67
N ALA A 7 -18.68 15.18 4.19
CA ALA A 7 -18.53 16.39 5.01
C ALA A 7 -19.88 16.95 5.48
N VAL A 8 -20.89 16.95 4.60
CA VAL A 8 -22.25 17.46 4.89
C VAL A 8 -23.01 16.52 5.84
N LEU A 9 -22.83 15.20 5.73
CA LEU A 9 -23.55 14.21 6.54
C LEU A 9 -23.01 14.06 7.97
N PHE A 10 -21.70 14.23 8.18
CA PHE A 10 -21.04 13.98 9.48
C PHE A 10 -20.75 15.24 10.31
N GLY A 11 -21.11 16.44 9.84
CA GLY A 11 -20.77 17.68 10.54
C GLY A 11 -19.25 17.85 10.71
N PHE A 12 -18.50 17.42 9.69
CA PHE A 12 -17.04 17.38 9.73
C PHE A 12 -16.53 18.82 9.65
N HIS A 13 -16.08 19.37 10.78
CA HIS A 13 -15.33 20.62 10.82
C HIS A 13 -13.84 20.28 10.67
N PRO A 14 -13.25 20.42 9.47
CA PRO A 14 -11.82 20.21 9.30
C PRO A 14 -11.10 21.25 10.17
N LYS A 15 -10.21 20.80 11.07
CA LYS A 15 -9.45 21.71 11.94
C LYS A 15 -8.48 22.59 11.14
N ALA A 16 -8.20 22.24 9.88
CA ALA A 16 -7.33 22.95 8.96
C ALA A 16 -7.76 22.70 7.50
N PRO A 17 -7.41 23.58 6.55
CA PRO A 17 -7.67 23.32 5.13
C PRO A 17 -6.93 22.05 4.67
N PRO A 18 -7.61 21.14 3.95
CA PRO A 18 -7.01 19.88 3.52
C PRO A 18 -5.88 20.15 2.52
N ASN A 19 -4.74 19.48 2.72
CA ASN A 19 -3.58 19.61 1.84
C ASN A 19 -3.68 18.61 0.68
N ILE A 20 -4.51 18.95 -0.31
CA ILE A 20 -4.83 18.10 -1.47
C ILE A 20 -3.56 17.67 -2.24
N PRO A 21 -2.58 18.54 -2.53
CA PRO A 21 -1.36 18.14 -3.25
C PRO A 21 -0.57 17.04 -2.54
N LEU A 22 -0.44 17.14 -1.22
CA LEU A 22 0.26 16.14 -0.41
C LEU A 22 -0.47 14.79 -0.45
N ALA A 23 -1.80 14.79 -0.30
CA ALA A 23 -2.60 13.58 -0.40
C ALA A 23 -2.45 12.90 -1.76
N VAL A 24 -2.47 13.67 -2.85
CA VAL A 24 -2.26 13.15 -4.21
C VAL A 24 -0.89 12.50 -4.35
N ILE A 25 0.18 13.16 -3.91
CA ILE A 25 1.55 12.61 -3.97
C ILE A 25 1.67 11.33 -3.15
N ALA A 26 1.12 11.31 -1.93
CA ALA A 26 1.14 10.12 -1.08
C ALA A 26 0.42 8.95 -1.77
N ILE A 27 -0.78 9.17 -2.32
CA ILE A 27 -1.53 8.15 -3.05
C ILE A 27 -0.70 7.63 -4.24
N PHE A 28 -0.16 8.50 -5.08
CA PHE A 28 0.66 8.08 -6.21
C PHE A 28 1.86 7.23 -5.78
N LEU A 29 2.60 7.67 -4.77
CA LEU A 29 3.75 6.94 -4.25
C LEU A 29 3.36 5.56 -3.72
N THR A 30 2.19 5.47 -3.08
CA THR A 30 1.69 4.21 -2.53
C THR A 30 1.22 3.25 -3.60
N MET A 31 0.64 3.74 -4.70
CA MET A 31 0.30 2.89 -5.84
C MET A 31 1.54 2.23 -6.42
N ILE A 32 2.64 2.99 -6.58
CA ILE A 32 3.90 2.46 -7.09
C ILE A 32 4.51 1.43 -6.13
N ALA A 33 4.54 1.74 -4.83
CA ALA A 33 5.03 0.81 -3.82
C ALA A 33 4.17 -0.46 -3.73
N LEU A 34 2.85 -0.33 -3.88
CA LEU A 34 1.91 -1.45 -3.89
C LEU A 34 2.04 -2.31 -5.14
N MET A 35 2.32 -1.73 -6.31
CA MET A 35 2.65 -2.49 -7.52
C MET A 35 3.90 -3.35 -7.31
N ALA A 36 4.96 -2.77 -6.74
CA ALA A 36 6.19 -3.49 -6.44
C ALA A 36 5.95 -4.64 -5.45
N PHE A 37 5.17 -4.40 -4.39
CA PHE A 37 4.74 -5.42 -3.45
C PHE A 37 3.90 -6.52 -4.14
N GLY A 38 2.99 -6.15 -5.03
CA GLY A 38 2.16 -7.07 -5.81
C GLY A 38 2.99 -8.01 -6.69
N PHE A 39 4.08 -7.54 -7.30
CA PHE A 39 4.99 -8.39 -8.06
C PHE A 39 5.70 -9.44 -7.20
N VAL A 40 6.11 -9.07 -5.98
CA VAL A 40 6.68 -10.03 -5.02
C VAL A 40 5.66 -11.11 -4.68
N PHE A 41 4.42 -10.71 -4.40
CA PHE A 41 3.35 -11.64 -4.07
C PHE A 41 2.94 -12.55 -5.23
N ALA A 42 2.91 -12.02 -6.46
CA ALA A 42 2.63 -12.79 -7.66
C ALA A 42 3.65 -13.93 -7.86
N GLY A 43 4.93 -13.66 -7.61
CA GLY A 43 5.96 -14.71 -7.67
C GLY A 43 5.78 -15.79 -6.60
N ILE A 44 5.32 -15.43 -5.40
CA ILE A 44 4.98 -16.42 -4.36
C ILE A 44 3.77 -17.27 -4.79
N CYS A 45 2.73 -16.63 -5.33
CA CYS A 45 1.51 -17.31 -5.79
C CYS A 45 1.80 -18.36 -6.87
N PHE A 46 2.63 -18.00 -7.85
CA PHE A 46 2.98 -18.91 -8.94
C PHE A 46 3.80 -20.11 -8.44
N MET A 47 4.65 -19.93 -7.42
CA MET A 47 5.37 -21.04 -6.78
C MET A 47 4.43 -21.99 -6.02
N ALA A 48 3.39 -21.45 -5.40
CA ALA A 48 2.40 -22.22 -4.63
C ALA A 48 1.40 -23.00 -5.50
N LYS A 49 1.40 -22.82 -6.84
CA LYS A 49 0.47 -23.46 -7.80
C LYS A 49 -1.02 -23.30 -7.45
N ARG A 50 -1.37 -22.31 -6.62
CA ARG A 50 -2.73 -22.03 -6.14
C ARG A 50 -2.95 -20.52 -6.04
N GLU A 51 -2.82 -19.84 -7.18
CA GLU A 51 -2.86 -18.37 -7.26
C GLU A 51 -4.18 -17.80 -6.74
N HIS A 52 -5.30 -18.43 -7.09
CA HIS A 52 -6.62 -17.96 -6.69
C HIS A 52 -6.83 -18.01 -5.17
N GLU A 53 -6.52 -19.13 -4.52
CA GLU A 53 -6.71 -19.27 -3.08
C GLU A 53 -5.83 -18.30 -2.28
N LEU A 54 -4.57 -18.11 -2.70
CA LEU A 54 -3.65 -17.17 -2.05
C LEU A 54 -4.09 -15.71 -2.19
N SER A 55 -4.55 -15.31 -3.37
CA SER A 55 -5.04 -13.94 -3.58
C SER A 55 -6.30 -13.64 -2.77
N GLN A 56 -7.21 -14.63 -2.64
CA GLN A 56 -8.42 -14.50 -1.82
C GLN A 56 -8.11 -14.34 -0.33
N VAL A 57 -7.06 -14.99 0.18
CA VAL A 57 -6.62 -14.82 1.58
C VAL A 57 -5.82 -13.52 1.76
N LEU A 58 -5.03 -13.12 0.76
CA LEU A 58 -4.20 -11.93 0.86
C LEU A 58 -5.01 -10.65 1.04
N TRP A 59 -6.07 -10.48 0.25
CA TRP A 59 -6.87 -9.25 0.28
C TRP A 59 -7.40 -8.89 1.67
N PRO A 60 -8.13 -9.75 2.39
CA PRO A 60 -8.63 -9.44 3.73
C PRO A 60 -7.48 -9.25 4.74
N VAL A 61 -6.38 -10.00 4.61
CA VAL A 61 -5.18 -9.80 5.44
C VAL A 61 -4.60 -8.41 5.20
N MET A 62 -4.47 -7.96 3.95
CA MET A 62 -3.99 -6.61 3.64
C MET A 62 -4.91 -5.54 4.23
N VAL A 63 -6.22 -5.66 4.09
CA VAL A 63 -7.16 -4.67 4.61
C VAL A 63 -7.12 -4.59 6.14
N LEU A 64 -7.07 -5.73 6.82
CA LEU A 64 -7.05 -5.79 8.29
C LEU A 64 -5.73 -5.31 8.89
N PHE A 65 -4.60 -5.73 8.29
CA PHE A 65 -3.27 -5.48 8.86
C PHE A 65 -2.69 -4.13 8.43
N SER A 66 -3.15 -3.54 7.33
CA SER A 66 -2.56 -2.31 6.81
C SER A 66 -3.05 -1.02 7.46
N GLY A 67 -4.03 -1.07 8.36
CA GLY A 67 -4.63 0.13 8.95
C GLY A 67 -5.54 0.93 7.99
N LEU A 68 -5.96 0.30 6.89
CA LEU A 68 -7.01 0.80 6.00
C LEU A 68 -8.35 0.93 6.73
N ALA A 69 -8.72 -0.12 7.48
CA ALA A 69 -9.97 -0.14 8.24
C ALA A 69 -9.90 0.66 9.55
N PHE A 70 -8.78 0.60 10.27
CA PHE A 70 -8.60 1.20 11.59
C PHE A 70 -7.23 1.89 11.71
N PRO A 71 -7.12 2.96 12.51
CA PRO A 71 -5.83 3.60 12.73
C PRO A 71 -4.87 2.66 13.46
N ILE A 72 -3.64 2.56 12.95
CA ILE A 72 -2.59 1.67 13.49
C ILE A 72 -2.18 2.07 14.91
N THR A 73 -2.48 3.29 15.35
CA THR A 73 -2.28 3.74 16.74
C THR A 73 -2.89 2.78 17.76
N ASN A 74 -3.99 2.13 17.41
CA ASN A 74 -4.75 1.24 18.28
C ASN A 74 -4.24 -0.21 18.26
N PHE A 75 -3.27 -0.53 17.42
CA PHE A 75 -2.73 -1.88 17.32
C PHE A 75 -1.73 -2.17 18.44
N PRO A 76 -1.62 -3.44 18.91
CA PRO A 76 -0.57 -3.86 19.81
C PRO A 76 0.79 -3.79 19.10
N LEU A 77 1.87 -3.68 19.88
CA LEU A 77 3.21 -3.36 19.36
C LEU A 77 3.69 -4.33 18.25
N TRP A 78 3.46 -5.63 18.44
CA TRP A 78 3.84 -6.65 17.47
C TRP A 78 3.10 -6.48 16.12
N TRP A 79 1.84 -6.05 16.15
CA TRP A 79 1.04 -5.84 14.94
C TRP A 79 1.46 -4.58 14.20
N LYS A 80 1.85 -3.53 14.93
CA LYS A 80 2.39 -2.29 14.33
C LYS A 80 3.62 -2.57 13.48
N ILE A 81 4.51 -3.44 13.95
CA ILE A 81 5.73 -3.82 13.21
C ILE A 81 5.37 -4.45 11.86
N ILE A 82 4.41 -5.38 11.84
CA ILE A 82 3.94 -6.04 10.61
C ILE A 82 3.27 -5.02 9.68
N ALA A 83 2.39 -4.17 10.22
CA ALA A 83 1.71 -3.12 9.46
C ALA A 83 2.72 -2.17 8.80
N TRP A 84 3.77 -1.78 9.51
CA TRP A 84 4.80 -0.88 9.00
C TRP A 84 5.62 -1.46 7.85
N MET A 85 5.65 -2.78 7.68
CA MET A 85 6.24 -3.42 6.50
C MET A 85 5.36 -3.31 5.26
N ILE A 86 4.07 -3.01 5.42
CA ILE A 86 3.12 -2.90 4.31
C ILE A 86 3.15 -1.47 3.76
N PRO A 87 3.40 -1.26 2.45
CA PRO A 87 3.47 0.10 1.88
C PRO A 87 2.16 0.87 2.00
N VAL A 88 1.03 0.19 1.85
CA VAL A 88 -0.29 0.86 1.89
C VAL A 88 -0.58 1.48 3.27
N THR A 89 0.03 0.97 4.34
CA THR A 89 -0.06 1.53 5.70
C THR A 89 0.41 2.96 5.78
N HIS A 90 1.63 3.24 5.27
CA HIS A 90 2.19 4.58 5.29
C HIS A 90 1.38 5.54 4.41
N GLY A 91 0.88 5.03 3.30
CA GLY A 91 0.02 5.80 2.39
C GLY A 91 -1.26 6.30 3.01
N VAL A 92 -1.98 5.40 3.65
CA VAL A 92 -3.25 5.69 4.31
C VAL A 92 -3.02 6.69 5.44
N GLU A 93 -1.95 6.51 6.23
CA GLU A 93 -1.63 7.40 7.34
C GLU A 93 -1.28 8.82 6.88
N ILE A 94 -0.44 8.97 5.85
CA ILE A 94 -0.09 10.29 5.30
C ILE A 94 -1.32 10.95 4.68
N THR A 95 -2.12 10.21 3.91
CA THR A 95 -3.32 10.72 3.26
C THR A 95 -4.36 11.17 4.30
N ARG A 96 -4.53 10.38 5.37
CA ARG A 96 -5.40 10.71 6.50
C ARG A 96 -4.93 12.00 7.18
N ASN A 97 -3.64 12.12 7.49
CA ASN A 97 -3.11 13.31 8.16
C ASN A 97 -3.21 14.55 7.26
N ALA A 98 -2.90 14.43 5.96
CA ALA A 98 -3.00 15.50 4.99
C ALA A 98 -4.44 16.05 4.82
N LEU A 99 -5.44 15.17 4.86
CA LEU A 99 -6.84 15.53 4.65
C LEU A 99 -7.56 15.93 5.96
N LEU A 100 -7.24 15.30 7.09
CA LEU A 100 -7.94 15.53 8.36
C LEU A 100 -7.28 16.60 9.24
N LEU A 101 -5.95 16.67 9.23
CA LEU A 101 -5.17 17.59 10.07
C LEU A 101 -4.60 18.77 9.28
N GLY A 102 -4.72 18.77 7.94
CA GLY A 102 -4.13 19.80 7.08
C GLY A 102 -2.60 19.84 7.17
N SER A 103 -2.00 18.73 7.61
CA SER A 103 -0.57 18.62 7.89
C SER A 103 0.25 18.90 6.63
N SER A 104 1.37 19.60 6.79
CA SER A 104 2.19 20.08 5.67
C SER A 104 3.46 19.24 5.49
N PHE A 105 4.14 19.41 4.36
CA PHE A 105 5.43 18.73 4.10
C PHE A 105 6.49 19.00 5.18
N SER A 106 6.30 20.02 6.01
CA SER A 106 7.17 20.35 7.13
C SER A 106 6.99 19.45 8.36
N ASP A 107 5.94 18.62 8.40
CA ASP A 107 5.72 17.70 9.53
C ASP A 107 6.72 16.53 9.48
N PRO A 108 7.56 16.34 10.52
CA PRO A 108 8.58 15.28 10.55
C PRO A 108 8.00 13.88 10.35
N ASN A 109 6.79 13.64 10.86
CA ASN A 109 6.09 12.36 10.72
C ASN A 109 5.70 12.05 9.26
N ILE A 110 5.29 13.06 8.49
CA ILE A 110 4.98 12.90 7.06
C ILE A 110 6.27 12.64 6.29
N LEU A 111 7.31 13.42 6.57
CA LEU A 111 8.60 13.28 5.90
C LEU A 111 9.20 11.89 6.13
N PHE A 112 9.09 11.38 7.36
CA PHE A 112 9.52 10.02 7.70
C PHE A 112 8.69 8.95 6.97
N GLY A 113 7.35 9.09 6.94
CA GLY A 113 6.47 8.17 6.21
C GLY A 113 6.73 8.17 4.70
N LEU A 114 6.93 9.34 4.09
CA LEU A 114 7.33 9.46 2.69
C LEU A 114 8.70 8.83 2.44
N GLY A 115 9.66 9.04 3.34
CA GLY A 115 10.97 8.41 3.27
C GLY A 115 10.89 6.88 3.30
N ILE A 116 10.03 6.31 4.16
CA ILE A 116 9.78 4.86 4.19
C ILE A 116 9.14 4.38 2.89
N LEU A 117 8.16 5.10 2.35
CA LEU A 117 7.53 4.73 1.07
C LEU A 117 8.52 4.73 -0.08
N VAL A 118 9.40 5.74 -0.15
CA VAL A 118 10.47 5.80 -1.15
C VAL A 118 11.47 4.65 -0.96
N LEU A 119 11.88 4.38 0.27
CA LEU A 119 12.79 3.27 0.59
C LEU A 119 12.17 1.92 0.19
N GLN A 120 10.90 1.70 0.53
CA GLN A 120 10.16 0.51 0.14
C GLN A 120 10.04 0.42 -1.38
N MET A 121 9.79 1.51 -2.09
CA MET A 121 9.80 1.54 -3.55
C MET A 121 11.17 1.14 -4.12
N ILE A 122 12.26 1.72 -3.61
CA ILE A 122 13.63 1.42 -4.08
C ILE A 122 14.02 -0.03 -3.80
N ILE A 123 13.54 -0.63 -2.72
CA ILE A 123 13.85 -2.03 -2.36
C ILE A 123 12.91 -3.01 -3.08
N LEU A 124 11.61 -2.78 -3.06
CA LEU A 124 10.60 -3.70 -3.61
C LEU A 124 10.59 -3.68 -5.14
N LEU A 125 10.90 -2.57 -5.82
CA LEU A 125 10.95 -2.54 -7.29
C LEU A 125 11.98 -3.50 -7.89
N PRO A 126 13.27 -3.46 -7.52
CA PRO A 126 14.26 -4.39 -8.05
C PRO A 126 13.95 -5.84 -7.63
N ILE A 127 13.46 -6.06 -6.41
CA ILE A 127 13.06 -7.41 -5.96
C ILE A 127 11.85 -7.93 -6.76
N GLY A 128 10.83 -7.10 -6.95
CA GLY A 128 9.62 -7.43 -7.70
C GLY A 128 9.90 -7.70 -9.17
N THR A 129 10.71 -6.86 -9.80
CA THR A 129 11.10 -7.02 -11.23
C THR A 129 12.00 -8.24 -11.45
N THR A 130 12.96 -8.50 -10.56
CA THR A 130 13.80 -9.71 -10.64
C THR A 130 13.00 -10.99 -10.40
N LEU A 131 12.07 -10.98 -9.46
CA LEU A 131 11.17 -12.11 -9.23
C LEU A 131 10.26 -12.31 -10.44
N TYR A 132 9.61 -11.26 -10.93
CA TYR A 132 8.72 -11.32 -12.08
C TYR A 132 9.43 -11.87 -13.33
N THR A 133 10.61 -11.33 -13.68
CA THR A 133 11.39 -11.80 -14.84
C THR A 133 11.85 -13.26 -14.67
N LYS A 134 12.20 -13.68 -13.46
CA LYS A 134 12.52 -15.08 -13.16
C LYS A 134 11.31 -15.99 -13.38
N MET A 135 10.12 -15.54 -12.96
CA MET A 135 8.88 -16.29 -13.14
C MET A 135 8.44 -16.34 -14.61
N GLU A 136 8.60 -15.24 -15.35
CA GLU A 136 8.36 -15.21 -16.79
C GLU A 136 9.26 -16.22 -17.53
N ASN A 137 10.54 -16.30 -17.16
CA ASN A 137 11.48 -17.27 -17.72
C ASN A 137 11.13 -18.72 -17.34
N VAL A 138 10.62 -18.96 -16.14
CA VAL A 138 10.15 -20.29 -15.71
C VAL A 138 8.87 -20.70 -16.45
N ALA A 139 7.94 -19.77 -16.66
CA ALA A 139 6.72 -19.98 -17.43
C ALA A 139 7.04 -20.30 -18.91
N LYS A 140 7.96 -19.54 -19.52
CA LYS A 140 8.45 -19.79 -20.89
C LYS A 140 9.14 -21.17 -21.01
N LYS A 141 9.97 -21.57 -20.05
CA LYS A 141 10.66 -22.88 -20.05
C LYS A 141 9.73 -24.07 -19.82
N LYS A 142 8.62 -23.88 -19.10
CA LYS A 142 7.63 -24.95 -18.86
C LYS A 142 6.64 -25.16 -20.01
N GLY A 143 6.79 -24.46 -21.15
CA GLY A 143 6.03 -24.74 -22.37
C GLY A 143 4.51 -24.57 -22.25
N THR A 144 4.03 -23.84 -21.24
CA THR A 144 2.59 -23.70 -20.94
C THR A 144 1.90 -22.62 -21.78
N LEU A 145 2.59 -22.08 -22.80
CA LEU A 145 1.99 -21.21 -23.83
C LEU A 145 1.37 -22.01 -24.99
N GLY A 146 1.47 -23.35 -24.98
CA GLY A 146 0.93 -24.22 -26.04
C GLY A 146 -0.28 -25.08 -25.64
N THR A 147 -0.86 -24.89 -24.44
CA THR A 147 -2.03 -25.66 -23.99
C THR A 147 -3.01 -24.75 -23.26
N TYR A 148 -3.64 -23.86 -24.02
CA TYR A 148 -5.02 -23.46 -23.81
C TYR A 148 -5.80 -23.82 -25.08
#